data_AF-A0ABD1V2S0-F1
#
_entry.id   AF-A0ABD1V2S0-F1
#
_cell.length_a   1.000
_cell.length_b   1.000
_cell.length_c   1.000
_cell.angle_alpha   90.00
_cell.angle_beta   90.00
_cell.angle_gamma   90.00
#
_symmetry.space_group_name_H-M   'P 1'
#
loop_
_entity.id
_entity.type
_entity.pdbx_description
1 polymer ?
#
loop_
_entity_poly.entity_id
_entity_poly.type
_entity_poly.pdbx_seq_one_letter_code
_entity_poly.pdbx_strand_id
1 'polypeptide(L)'
;MEPELEPVLVALWFGLWCEGVQVSFTRFLQGPQENTCSLPAKEKELKKLKAAQKAEAAKLQAQQASNAPKSGKKKNVKREAEEENPEDYIDPETPLGDKKQLSRQMAKTFNPSAVEKSWYAWWEKSKFFEADPSSSKPPFVIVLPPPNVTGALHIGHALTAAIQDTIIRWRRMSGYNTLWVPGTDHAGIATQVVVEKKIMREKKLTRHDIGREGFVAEVWKWKNEYGGTILKQLRGLGASLDWSRECFTMDEKRSRAVTEAFVRLYKEGLIYRDLRLVNWDCVLRTAISDIEVDYVEIKERTPLRVPGYSKPMEFGVLTSFAYPLEGGLGEIVVATTRVETMLGDTAIAIHPEDPRYTRLHGKFAIHPFNGRRLPIVCDAVLVDMNFGTGAVKITPAHDPNDFEVGKRHNLDFINIFTDDGRINSKWWS
;
A
#
# COMPACT_ATOMS: atom_id res chain seq x y z
N MET A 1 -41.86 9.88 -0.34
CA MET A 1 -41.94 8.42 -0.15
C MET A 1 -40.90 7.84 -1.09
N GLU A 2 -39.67 7.72 -0.63
CA GLU A 2 -38.59 6.92 -1.24
C GLU A 2 -37.55 6.72 -0.12
N PRO A 3 -37.82 5.78 0.80
CA PRO A 3 -36.80 5.25 1.68
C PRO A 3 -35.92 4.28 0.87
N GLU A 4 -34.64 4.12 1.24
CA GLU A 4 -33.65 3.11 0.75
C GLU A 4 -32.38 3.63 0.03
N LEU A 5 -31.96 4.90 0.20
CA LEU A 5 -30.61 5.34 -0.22
C LEU A 5 -29.52 5.22 0.87
N GLU A 6 -29.87 4.89 2.12
CA GLU A 6 -28.91 4.78 3.23
C GLU A 6 -28.03 3.51 3.24
N PRO A 7 -28.45 2.32 2.75
CA PRO A 7 -27.56 1.14 2.77
C PRO A 7 -26.55 1.12 1.61
N VAL A 8 -26.76 1.90 0.54
CA VAL A 8 -25.98 1.79 -0.71
C VAL A 8 -24.65 2.56 -0.66
N LEU A 9 -24.55 3.62 0.15
CA LEU A 9 -23.37 4.49 0.19
C LEU A 9 -22.23 3.97 1.08
N VAL A 10 -22.52 3.22 2.13
CA VAL A 10 -21.50 2.49 2.90
C VAL A 10 -21.01 1.25 2.12
N ALA A 11 -21.92 0.66 1.34
CA ALA A 11 -21.59 -0.41 0.41
C ALA A 11 -20.74 0.07 -0.78
N LEU A 12 -20.80 1.34 -1.18
CA LEU A 12 -19.98 1.89 -2.26
C LEU A 12 -18.49 1.87 -1.93
N TRP A 13 -18.06 2.06 -0.68
CA TRP A 13 -16.62 2.00 -0.36
C TRP A 13 -16.07 0.56 -0.32
N PHE A 14 -16.90 -0.43 0.02
CA PHE A 14 -16.57 -1.85 -0.17
C PHE A 14 -16.80 -2.36 -1.62
N GLY A 15 -17.73 -1.74 -2.35
CA GLY A 15 -18.15 -2.11 -3.69
C GLY A 15 -17.21 -1.58 -4.77
N LEU A 16 -16.67 -0.37 -4.60
CA LEU A 16 -15.64 0.21 -5.47
C LEU A 16 -14.40 -0.70 -5.56
N TRP A 17 -14.12 -1.46 -4.51
CA TRP A 17 -13.00 -2.41 -4.43
C TRP A 17 -13.30 -3.79 -5.04
N CYS A 18 -14.56 -4.21 -5.09
CA CYS A 18 -14.94 -5.47 -5.74
C CYS A 18 -15.29 -5.29 -7.23
N GLU A 19 -15.54 -4.06 -7.70
CA GLU A 19 -15.97 -3.75 -9.07
C GLU A 19 -14.90 -3.02 -9.91
N GLY A 20 -13.65 -2.94 -9.41
CA GLY A 20 -12.53 -2.38 -10.17
C GLY A 20 -12.59 -0.89 -10.45
N VAL A 21 -13.13 -0.11 -9.51
CA VAL A 21 -13.23 1.34 -9.63
C VAL A 21 -12.14 2.03 -8.82
N GLN A 22 -11.20 2.67 -9.51
CA GLN A 22 -10.22 3.56 -8.90
C GLN A 22 -10.82 4.97 -8.75
N VAL A 23 -10.76 5.56 -7.55
CA VAL A 23 -11.18 6.94 -7.31
C VAL A 23 -9.97 7.86 -7.47
N SER A 24 -9.94 8.64 -8.55
CA SER A 24 -8.89 9.63 -8.82
C SER A 24 -9.35 11.04 -8.48
N PHE A 25 -8.51 11.82 -7.80
CA PHE A 25 -8.73 13.23 -7.54
C PHE A 25 -7.95 14.09 -8.54
N THR A 26 -8.63 14.98 -9.27
CA THR A 26 -7.96 15.92 -10.18
C THR A 26 -7.32 17.05 -9.38
N ARG A 27 -5.99 17.19 -9.47
CA ARG A 27 -5.22 18.22 -8.77
C ARG A 27 -5.20 19.52 -9.59
N PHE A 28 -6.06 20.48 -9.26
CA PHE A 28 -6.03 21.84 -9.85
C PHE A 28 -5.24 22.81 -8.96
N LEU A 29 -3.91 22.71 -8.94
CA LEU A 29 -3.00 23.81 -8.57
C LEU A 29 -1.60 23.49 -9.13
N GLN A 30 -1.29 23.98 -10.34
CA GLN A 30 0.07 24.05 -10.86
C GLN A 30 0.60 25.48 -10.69
N GLY A 31 1.50 25.66 -9.71
CA GLY A 31 2.56 26.67 -9.76
C GLY A 31 3.86 25.97 -10.18
N PRO A 32 4.86 26.71 -10.70
CA PRO A 32 6.05 26.11 -11.30
C PRO A 32 6.86 25.31 -10.26
N GLN A 33 7.10 24.03 -10.53
CA GLN A 33 8.05 23.22 -9.78
C GLN A 33 9.48 23.62 -10.18
N GLU A 34 10.17 24.31 -9.30
CA GLU A 34 11.63 24.48 -9.38
C GLU A 34 12.32 23.12 -9.16
N ASN A 35 13.19 22.75 -10.10
CA ASN A 35 14.05 21.58 -10.04
C ASN A 35 15.06 21.70 -8.88
N THR A 36 14.79 21.08 -7.74
CA THR A 36 15.81 20.88 -6.70
C THR A 36 16.64 19.64 -6.99
N CYS A 37 17.80 19.90 -7.62
CA CYS A 37 19.04 19.14 -7.66
C CYS A 37 19.08 17.78 -6.93
N SER A 38 19.09 16.70 -7.72
CA SER A 38 19.42 15.34 -7.28
C SER A 38 20.89 15.21 -6.90
N LEU A 39 21.18 14.63 -5.72
CA LEU A 39 22.53 14.17 -5.37
C LEU A 39 23.04 13.14 -6.39
N PRO A 40 24.30 13.18 -6.86
CA PRO A 40 24.77 12.29 -7.93
C PRO A 40 24.73 10.83 -7.49
N ALA A 41 24.14 9.97 -8.32
CA ALA A 41 23.93 8.53 -8.07
C ALA A 41 25.19 7.78 -7.54
N LYS A 42 26.39 8.25 -7.91
CA LYS A 42 27.68 7.71 -7.45
C LYS A 42 27.87 7.79 -5.93
N GLU A 43 27.34 8.81 -5.27
CA GLU A 43 27.50 9.00 -3.82
C GLU A 43 26.55 8.09 -3.01
N LYS A 44 25.37 7.80 -3.57
CA LYS A 44 24.40 6.83 -3.01
C LYS A 44 24.89 5.40 -3.16
N GLU A 45 25.53 5.07 -4.29
CA GLU A 45 26.19 3.78 -4.49
C GLU A 45 27.38 3.58 -3.55
N LEU A 46 28.23 4.61 -3.39
CA LEU A 46 29.38 4.53 -2.48
C LEU A 46 28.95 4.33 -1.02
N LYS A 47 27.83 4.93 -0.60
CA LYS A 47 27.24 4.69 0.74
C LYS A 47 26.68 3.28 0.88
N LYS A 48 26.04 2.72 -0.15
CA LYS A 48 25.57 1.32 -0.14
C LYS A 48 26.72 0.33 -0.08
N LEU A 49 27.78 0.53 -0.85
CA LEU A 49 29.00 -0.30 -0.84
C LEU A 49 29.71 -0.26 0.53
N LYS A 50 29.86 0.93 1.12
CA LYS A 50 30.43 1.06 2.47
C LYS A 50 29.57 0.39 3.55
N ALA A 51 28.25 0.46 3.42
CA ALA A 51 27.34 -0.23 4.34
C ALA A 51 27.40 -1.76 4.20
N ALA A 52 27.50 -2.27 2.97
CA ALA A 52 27.66 -3.70 2.69
C ALA A 52 29.00 -4.23 3.22
N GLN A 53 30.10 -3.52 2.98
CA GLN A 53 31.43 -3.88 3.50
C GLN A 53 31.46 -3.86 5.04
N LYS A 54 30.78 -2.90 5.69
CA LYS A 54 30.69 -2.85 7.15
C LYS A 54 29.85 -4.00 7.73
N ALA A 55 28.79 -4.41 7.03
CA ALA A 55 27.98 -5.56 7.40
C ALA A 55 28.73 -6.89 7.22
N GLU A 56 29.56 -7.00 6.18
CA GLU A 56 30.40 -8.17 5.91
C GLU A 56 31.56 -8.28 6.91
N ALA A 57 32.22 -7.16 7.23
CA ALA A 57 33.24 -7.09 8.27
C ALA A 57 32.68 -7.46 9.66
N ALA A 58 31.44 -7.04 9.97
CA ALA A 58 30.76 -7.43 11.20
C ALA A 58 30.41 -8.94 11.23
N LYS A 59 30.06 -9.54 10.09
CA LYS A 59 29.83 -11.00 9.97
C LYS A 59 31.13 -11.79 10.12
N LEU A 60 32.23 -11.33 9.55
CA LEU A 60 33.56 -11.93 9.69
C LEU A 60 34.08 -11.84 11.13
N GLN A 61 33.89 -10.70 11.81
CA GLN A 61 34.19 -10.57 13.24
C GLN A 61 33.33 -11.49 14.11
N ALA A 62 32.05 -11.66 13.77
CA ALA A 62 31.18 -12.60 14.47
C ALA A 62 31.59 -14.07 14.26
N GLN A 63 32.14 -14.42 13.09
CA GLN A 63 32.65 -15.77 12.78
C GLN A 63 34.03 -16.05 13.39
N GLN A 64 34.90 -15.04 13.54
CA GLN A 64 36.19 -15.20 14.23
C GLN A 64 36.01 -15.34 15.75
N ALA A 65 34.96 -14.75 16.33
CA ALA A 65 34.63 -14.94 17.74
C ALA A 65 34.11 -16.35 18.08
N SER A 66 33.73 -17.18 17.09
CA SER A 66 33.23 -18.54 17.31
C SER A 66 34.31 -19.65 17.37
N ASN A 67 35.59 -19.35 17.13
CA ASN A 67 36.67 -20.36 17.08
C ASN A 67 37.70 -20.31 18.24
N ALA A 68 37.40 -19.65 19.35
CA ALA A 68 38.27 -19.69 20.55
C ALA A 68 37.85 -20.82 21.53
N PRO A 69 38.81 -21.55 22.17
CA PRO A 69 38.48 -22.69 23.02
C PRO A 69 37.89 -22.27 24.38
N LYS A 70 36.88 -23.02 24.82
CA LYS A 70 36.07 -22.80 26.03
C LYS A 70 36.85 -23.09 27.32
N SER A 71 36.94 -22.11 28.21
CA SER A 71 37.01 -22.35 29.66
C SER A 71 36.17 -21.30 30.42
N GLY A 72 35.37 -21.77 31.38
CA GLY A 72 34.52 -20.92 32.23
C GLY A 72 33.02 -21.14 32.03
N LYS A 73 32.41 -21.93 32.92
CA LYS A 73 30.95 -22.11 33.04
C LYS A 73 30.26 -20.73 33.19
N LYS A 74 29.51 -20.31 32.18
CA LYS A 74 28.43 -19.32 32.32
C LYS A 74 27.13 -19.96 31.86
N LYS A 75 26.14 -19.99 32.76
CA LYS A 75 24.75 -20.39 32.49
C LYS A 75 24.21 -19.52 31.35
N ASN A 76 23.89 -20.12 30.21
CA ASN A 76 23.10 -19.48 29.16
C ASN A 76 21.65 -19.39 29.65
N VAL A 77 21.19 -18.19 29.97
CA VAL A 77 19.77 -17.86 30.00
C VAL A 77 19.39 -17.52 28.57
N LYS A 78 18.64 -18.41 27.91
CA LYS A 78 17.86 -18.07 26.72
C LYS A 78 16.92 -16.93 27.13
N ARG A 79 17.05 -15.75 26.52
CA ARG A 79 15.94 -14.78 26.48
C ARG A 79 14.96 -15.31 25.46
N GLU A 80 14.05 -16.16 25.94
CA GLU A 80 12.75 -16.33 25.30
C GLU A 80 12.10 -14.95 25.25
N ALA A 81 11.43 -14.61 24.15
CA ALA A 81 10.52 -13.48 24.15
C ALA A 81 9.41 -13.88 25.13
N GLU A 82 9.49 -13.38 26.36
CA GLU A 82 8.46 -13.54 27.37
C GLU A 82 7.16 -13.02 26.74
N GLU A 83 6.18 -13.90 26.52
CA GLU A 83 4.81 -13.45 26.36
C GLU A 83 4.47 -12.62 27.60
N GLU A 84 4.24 -11.33 27.42
CA GLU A 84 3.91 -10.42 28.52
C GLU A 84 2.70 -10.97 29.28
N ASN A 85 2.91 -11.51 30.49
CA ASN A 85 1.82 -11.99 31.33
C ASN A 85 1.11 -10.75 31.92
N PRO A 86 -0.20 -10.54 31.67
CA PRO A 86 -0.93 -9.40 32.21
C PRO A 86 -0.86 -9.28 33.74
N GLU A 87 -0.68 -10.40 34.44
CA GLU A 87 -0.52 -10.43 35.90
C GLU A 87 0.76 -9.73 36.38
N ASP A 88 1.80 -9.68 35.54
CA ASP A 88 3.05 -8.98 35.86
C ASP A 88 2.87 -7.46 35.91
N TYR A 89 1.73 -6.92 35.47
CA TYR A 89 1.43 -5.48 35.48
C TYR A 89 0.39 -5.09 36.54
N ILE A 90 -0.08 -6.05 37.34
CA ILE A 90 -0.99 -5.81 38.45
C ILE A 90 -0.17 -5.63 39.72
N ASP A 91 -0.33 -4.50 40.39
CA ASP A 91 0.17 -4.31 41.74
C ASP A 91 -0.78 -5.04 42.70
N PRO A 92 -0.32 -6.07 43.43
CA PRO A 92 -1.19 -6.82 44.35
C PRO A 92 -1.70 -5.96 45.50
N GLU A 93 -1.04 -4.84 45.81
CA GLU A 93 -1.37 -3.97 46.94
C GLU A 93 -2.22 -2.75 46.53
N THR A 94 -2.16 -2.33 45.26
CA THR A 94 -2.91 -1.18 44.75
C THR A 94 -4.11 -1.66 43.91
N PRO A 95 -5.36 -1.41 44.35
CA PRO A 95 -6.54 -1.71 43.53
C PRO A 95 -6.49 -1.04 42.16
N LEU A 96 -7.02 -1.71 41.14
CA LEU A 96 -6.98 -1.21 39.77
C LEU A 96 -7.63 0.18 39.66
N GLY A 97 -6.85 1.15 39.16
CA GLY A 97 -7.29 2.52 38.97
C GLY A 97 -7.12 3.44 40.18
N ASP A 98 -6.69 2.92 41.33
CA ASP A 98 -6.35 3.78 42.47
C ASP A 98 -4.92 4.28 42.38
N LYS A 99 -4.66 5.44 43.01
CA LYS A 99 -3.32 6.02 43.04
C LYS A 99 -2.39 5.04 43.77
N LYS A 100 -1.31 4.66 43.08
CA LYS A 100 -0.28 3.77 43.60
C LYS A 100 0.19 4.18 45.00
N GLN A 101 0.21 3.22 45.91
CA GLN A 101 0.80 3.41 47.23
C GLN A 101 2.33 3.38 47.10
N LEU A 102 2.98 4.46 47.54
CA LEU A 102 4.43 4.57 47.49
C LEU A 102 5.02 3.99 48.77
N SER A 103 5.97 3.05 48.63
CA SER A 103 6.77 2.56 49.75
C SER A 103 7.49 3.74 50.42
N ARG A 104 7.53 3.73 51.76
CA ARG A 104 8.29 4.72 52.55
C ARG A 104 9.81 4.56 52.39
N GLN A 105 10.28 3.39 51.94
CA GLN A 105 11.69 3.10 51.74
C GLN A 105 12.01 2.99 50.24
N MET A 106 13.04 3.70 49.80
CA MET A 106 13.52 3.63 48.43
C MET A 106 14.22 2.30 48.15
N ALA A 107 13.88 1.67 47.02
CA ALA A 107 14.58 0.47 46.55
C ALA A 107 16.03 0.81 46.18
N LYS A 108 16.93 -0.17 46.33
CA LYS A 108 18.36 -0.02 46.01
C LYS A 108 18.61 0.18 44.50
N THR A 109 17.73 -0.34 43.66
CA THR A 109 17.81 -0.24 42.20
C THR A 109 16.45 0.11 41.62
N PHE A 110 16.45 0.88 40.53
CA PHE A 110 15.23 1.20 39.78
C PHE A 110 14.70 -0.06 39.08
N ASN A 111 13.41 -0.32 39.23
CA ASN A 111 12.69 -1.38 38.53
C ASN A 111 11.52 -0.74 37.77
N PRO A 112 11.60 -0.59 36.43
CA PRO A 112 10.57 0.05 35.62
C PRO A 112 9.21 -0.61 35.79
N SER A 113 9.13 -1.94 35.67
CA SER A 113 7.89 -2.69 35.81
C SER A 113 7.25 -2.45 37.17
N ALA A 114 8.03 -2.50 38.25
CA ALA A 114 7.52 -2.21 39.58
C ALA A 114 7.06 -0.75 39.74
N VAL A 115 7.63 0.20 39.00
CA VAL A 115 7.23 1.61 39.05
C VAL A 115 5.98 1.85 38.21
N GLU A 116 5.96 1.43 36.96
CA GLU A 116 4.90 1.68 35.96
C GLU A 116 3.56 1.02 36.31
N LYS A 117 3.58 -0.13 37.01
CA LYS A 117 2.38 -0.81 37.53
C LYS A 117 1.40 0.17 38.19
N SER A 118 0.12 0.04 37.86
CA SER A 118 -1.03 0.81 38.40
C SER A 118 -1.11 2.30 38.03
N TRP A 119 -0.05 2.95 37.54
CA TRP A 119 -0.12 4.37 37.18
C TRP A 119 -1.11 4.64 36.05
N TYR A 120 -1.05 3.83 35.00
CA TYR A 120 -1.85 4.08 33.80
C TYR A 120 -3.35 3.96 34.09
N ALA A 121 -3.74 2.88 34.78
CA ALA A 121 -5.13 2.67 35.20
C ALA A 121 -5.63 3.84 36.04
N TRP A 122 -4.79 4.38 36.94
CA TRP A 122 -5.13 5.55 37.74
C TRP A 122 -5.26 6.82 36.89
N TRP A 123 -4.36 7.06 35.94
CA TRP A 123 -4.46 8.22 35.04
C TRP A 123 -5.74 8.20 34.21
N GLU A 124 -6.12 7.02 33.70
CA GLU A 124 -7.34 6.83 32.92
C GLU A 124 -8.60 7.02 33.79
N LYS A 125 -8.65 6.38 34.97
CA LYS A 125 -9.76 6.57 35.94
C LYS A 125 -9.91 8.03 36.37
N SER A 126 -8.79 8.74 36.53
CA SER A 126 -8.76 10.15 36.93
C SER A 126 -8.99 11.13 35.76
N LYS A 127 -9.16 10.63 34.53
CA LYS A 127 -9.46 11.43 33.33
C LYS A 127 -8.41 12.50 33.02
N PHE A 128 -7.14 12.29 33.40
CA PHE A 128 -6.08 13.30 33.22
C PHE A 128 -5.74 13.63 31.77
N PHE A 129 -6.15 12.77 30.84
CA PHE A 129 -5.88 12.95 29.42
C PHE A 129 -7.06 13.56 28.65
N GLU A 130 -8.23 13.67 29.28
CA GLU A 130 -9.43 14.21 28.63
C GLU A 130 -9.28 15.71 28.38
N ALA A 131 -9.54 16.13 27.15
CA ALA A 131 -9.57 17.54 26.80
C ALA A 131 -10.94 18.15 27.10
N ASP A 132 -10.96 19.29 27.78
CA ASP A 132 -12.17 20.01 28.16
C ASP A 132 -12.56 21.03 27.06
N PRO A 133 -13.67 20.83 26.32
CA PRO A 133 -14.11 21.76 25.28
C PRO A 133 -14.48 23.15 25.79
N SER A 134 -14.79 23.28 27.08
CA SER A 134 -15.19 24.55 27.71
C SER A 134 -14.01 25.33 28.29
N SER A 135 -12.80 24.79 28.21
CA SER A 135 -11.60 25.41 28.76
C SER A 135 -11.26 26.72 28.06
N SER A 136 -10.93 27.76 28.84
CA SER A 136 -10.40 29.04 28.34
C SER A 136 -8.92 29.00 27.96
N LYS A 137 -8.23 27.88 28.23
CA LYS A 137 -6.82 27.68 27.86
C LYS A 137 -6.67 27.53 26.35
N PRO A 138 -5.53 27.95 25.76
CA PRO A 138 -5.28 27.79 24.34
C PRO A 138 -5.28 26.29 23.96
N PRO A 139 -5.98 25.87 22.89
CA PRO A 139 -6.02 24.49 22.48
C PRO A 139 -4.71 24.07 21.80
N PHE A 140 -4.33 22.81 22.00
CA PHE A 140 -3.24 22.17 21.25
C PHE A 140 -3.66 20.75 20.87
N VAL A 141 -3.81 20.49 19.58
CA VAL A 141 -4.43 19.25 19.09
C VAL A 141 -3.44 18.47 18.23
N ILE A 142 -3.31 17.18 18.51
CA ILE A 142 -2.62 16.21 17.67
C ILE A 142 -3.57 15.05 17.39
N VAL A 143 -3.55 14.54 16.16
CA VAL A 143 -4.19 13.28 15.80
C VAL A 143 -3.10 12.21 15.81
N LEU A 144 -3.31 11.11 16.55
CA LEU A 144 -2.48 9.93 16.41
C LEU A 144 -2.69 9.38 15.00
N PRO A 145 -1.62 9.22 14.16
CA PRO A 145 -1.74 8.52 12.90
C PRO A 145 -2.29 7.12 13.21
N PRO A 146 -3.52 6.81 12.79
CA PRO A 146 -4.21 5.64 13.30
C PRO A 146 -3.48 4.38 12.83
N PRO A 147 -2.93 3.53 13.73
CA PRO A 147 -2.30 2.29 13.33
C PRO A 147 -3.31 1.36 12.64
N ASN A 148 -2.83 0.66 11.62
CA ASN A 148 -3.60 -0.32 10.88
C ASN A 148 -3.94 -1.53 11.77
N VAL A 149 -5.18 -2.01 11.69
CA VAL A 149 -5.62 -3.23 12.39
C VAL A 149 -5.09 -4.51 11.71
N THR A 150 -3.80 -4.56 11.37
CA THR A 150 -3.16 -5.67 10.65
C THR A 150 -2.27 -6.55 11.53
N GLY A 151 -2.16 -6.24 12.82
CA GLY A 151 -1.30 -6.96 13.77
C GLY A 151 -0.94 -6.14 15.00
N ALA A 152 0.08 -6.58 15.73
CA ALA A 152 0.64 -5.86 16.87
C ALA A 152 1.55 -4.70 16.41
N LEU A 153 1.66 -3.67 17.25
CA LEU A 153 2.57 -2.56 17.05
C LEU A 153 4.03 -3.02 17.13
N HIS A 154 4.88 -2.36 16.33
CA HIS A 154 6.34 -2.52 16.32
C HIS A 154 7.04 -1.22 16.74
N ILE A 155 8.38 -1.24 16.88
CA ILE A 155 9.19 -0.13 17.40
C ILE A 155 9.01 1.21 16.66
N GLY A 156 8.62 1.19 15.38
CA GLY A 156 8.32 2.40 14.60
C GLY A 156 7.09 3.14 15.12
N HIS A 157 6.06 2.39 15.53
CA HIS A 157 4.88 2.94 16.20
C HIS A 157 5.26 3.52 17.56
N ALA A 158 6.09 2.80 18.33
CA ALA A 158 6.56 3.27 19.63
C ALA A 158 7.33 4.59 19.53
N LEU A 159 8.21 4.72 18.53
CA LEU A 159 8.94 5.97 18.27
C LEU A 159 7.98 7.13 17.96
N THR A 160 7.01 6.91 17.06
CA THR A 160 6.03 7.93 16.67
C THR A 160 5.18 8.37 17.87
N ALA A 161 4.66 7.41 18.63
CA ALA A 161 3.86 7.66 19.82
C ALA A 161 4.68 8.40 20.90
N ALA A 162 5.93 8.00 21.15
CA ALA A 162 6.79 8.65 22.15
C ALA A 162 7.07 10.13 21.82
N ILE A 163 7.30 10.44 20.54
CA ILE A 163 7.51 11.82 20.09
C ILE A 163 6.23 12.65 20.29
N GLN A 164 5.08 12.14 19.82
CA GLN A 164 3.81 12.84 19.97
C GLN A 164 3.41 13.03 21.44
N ASP A 165 3.57 12.01 22.27
CA ASP A 165 3.27 12.06 23.70
C ASP A 165 4.15 13.07 24.44
N THR A 166 5.44 13.13 24.10
CA THR A 166 6.36 14.12 24.68
C THR A 166 5.89 15.55 24.40
N ILE A 167 5.48 15.83 23.15
CA ILE A 167 4.97 17.15 22.76
C ILE A 167 3.66 17.46 23.48
N ILE A 168 2.74 16.49 23.57
CA ILE A 168 1.46 16.64 24.27
C ILE A 168 1.69 16.94 25.75
N ARG A 169 2.53 16.17 26.43
CA ARG A 169 2.84 16.38 27.85
C ARG A 169 3.48 17.75 28.08
N TRP A 170 4.45 18.13 27.26
CA TRP A 170 5.09 19.44 27.34
C TRP A 170 4.08 20.59 27.16
N ARG A 171 3.19 20.51 26.16
CA ARG A 171 2.16 21.53 25.93
C ARG A 171 1.13 21.59 27.05
N ARG A 172 0.70 20.45 27.58
CA ARG A 172 -0.21 20.35 28.72
C ARG A 172 0.39 21.03 29.95
N MET A 173 1.66 20.76 30.23
CA MET A 173 2.42 21.40 31.30
C MET A 173 2.69 22.89 31.05
N SER A 174 2.73 23.32 29.79
CA SER A 174 2.88 24.72 29.38
C SER A 174 1.57 25.52 29.40
N GLY A 175 0.50 24.97 29.98
CA GLY A 175 -0.78 25.67 30.17
C GLY A 175 -1.80 25.53 29.03
N TYR A 176 -1.56 24.66 28.04
CA TYR A 176 -2.50 24.43 26.94
C TYR A 176 -3.58 23.41 27.32
N ASN A 177 -4.76 23.54 26.71
CA ASN A 177 -5.78 22.49 26.69
C ASN A 177 -5.44 21.50 25.56
N THR A 178 -4.74 20.43 25.92
CA THR A 178 -4.22 19.48 24.94
C THR A 178 -5.22 18.38 24.61
N LEU A 179 -5.43 18.11 23.32
CA LEU A 179 -6.17 16.95 22.83
C LEU A 179 -5.27 16.09 21.96
N TRP A 180 -5.03 14.85 22.38
CA TRP A 180 -4.39 13.85 21.53
C TRP A 180 -5.42 12.78 21.18
N VAL A 181 -5.90 12.81 19.94
CA VAL A 181 -7.01 11.96 19.48
C VAL A 181 -6.49 10.54 19.18
N PRO A 182 -6.97 9.50 19.87
CA PRO A 182 -6.65 8.12 19.55
C PRO A 182 -7.52 7.60 18.41
N GLY A 183 -7.00 6.65 17.64
CA GLY A 183 -7.80 5.90 16.70
C GLY A 183 -7.07 4.73 16.08
N THR A 184 -7.80 3.89 15.37
CA THR A 184 -7.27 2.76 14.59
C THR A 184 -7.83 2.80 13.18
N ASP A 185 -7.05 2.31 12.22
CA ASP A 185 -7.44 2.27 10.81
C ASP A 185 -7.78 0.85 10.37
N HIS A 186 -8.94 0.70 9.72
CA HIS A 186 -9.38 -0.53 9.06
C HIS A 186 -8.42 -1.03 7.98
N ALA A 187 -7.62 -0.14 7.37
CA ALA A 187 -6.53 -0.47 6.44
C ALA A 187 -6.89 -1.32 5.22
N GLY A 188 -8.17 -1.36 4.81
CA GLY A 188 -8.68 -1.98 3.58
C GLY A 188 -7.93 -3.26 3.15
N ILE A 189 -7.07 -3.14 2.13
CA ILE A 189 -6.43 -4.24 1.39
C ILE A 189 -5.50 -4.97 2.35
N ALA A 190 -4.80 -4.23 3.20
CA ALA A 190 -3.85 -4.80 4.14
C ALA A 190 -4.57 -5.71 5.15
N THR A 191 -5.71 -5.27 5.68
CA THR A 191 -6.52 -6.10 6.59
C THR A 191 -7.13 -7.29 5.87
N GLN A 192 -7.67 -7.08 4.66
CA GLN A 192 -8.22 -8.15 3.85
C GLN A 192 -7.19 -9.27 3.63
N VAL A 193 -5.98 -8.94 3.19
CA VAL A 193 -4.91 -9.91 2.92
C VAL A 193 -4.52 -10.69 4.18
N VAL A 194 -4.44 -10.02 5.33
CA VAL A 194 -4.07 -10.67 6.59
C VAL A 194 -5.17 -11.63 7.06
N VAL A 195 -6.44 -11.21 6.98
CA VAL A 195 -7.59 -12.05 7.34
C VAL A 195 -7.75 -13.23 6.38
N GLU A 196 -7.58 -13.03 5.07
CA GLU A 196 -7.56 -14.12 4.08
C GLU A 196 -6.48 -15.15 4.38
N LYS A 197 -5.24 -14.69 4.70
CA LYS A 197 -4.15 -15.59 5.08
C LYS A 197 -4.43 -16.36 6.37
N LYS A 198 -5.13 -15.75 7.34
CA LYS A 198 -5.57 -16.43 8.58
C LYS A 198 -6.58 -17.53 8.25
N ILE A 199 -7.63 -17.19 7.51
CA ILE A 199 -8.69 -18.14 7.12
C ILE A 199 -8.10 -19.31 6.34
N MET A 200 -7.21 -19.05 5.40
CA MET A 200 -6.54 -20.10 4.62
C MET A 200 -5.67 -21.00 5.52
N ARG A 201 -4.98 -20.44 6.51
CA ARG A 201 -4.14 -21.20 7.44
C ARG A 201 -4.95 -22.07 8.41
N GLU A 202 -6.02 -21.51 8.97
CA GLU A 202 -6.81 -22.15 10.03
C GLU A 202 -7.88 -23.09 9.48
N LYS A 203 -8.58 -22.66 8.43
CA LYS A 203 -9.76 -23.35 7.89
C LYS A 203 -9.52 -23.98 6.52
N LYS A 204 -8.40 -23.64 5.85
CA LYS A 204 -8.12 -24.03 4.45
C LYS A 204 -9.24 -23.62 3.48
N LEU A 205 -9.87 -22.48 3.78
CA LEU A 205 -10.91 -21.87 2.95
C LEU A 205 -10.40 -20.54 2.39
N THR A 206 -10.97 -20.12 1.27
CA THR A 206 -10.77 -18.80 0.67
C THR A 206 -11.91 -17.85 1.05
N ARG A 207 -11.72 -16.55 0.83
CA ARG A 207 -12.81 -15.56 1.01
C ARG A 207 -14.04 -15.84 0.13
N HIS A 208 -13.85 -16.51 -1.01
CA HIS A 208 -14.94 -16.85 -1.91
C HIS A 208 -15.78 -18.00 -1.36
N ASP A 209 -15.18 -18.94 -0.64
CA ASP A 209 -15.89 -20.09 -0.07
C ASP A 209 -16.84 -19.69 1.07
N ILE A 210 -16.47 -18.67 1.86
CA ILE A 210 -17.27 -18.19 3.00
C ILE A 210 -18.23 -17.05 2.65
N GLY A 211 -18.15 -16.51 1.43
CA GLY A 211 -18.96 -15.39 0.96
C GLY A 211 -18.67 -14.05 1.66
N ARG A 212 -19.31 -12.99 1.15
CA ARG A 212 -19.08 -11.61 1.61
C ARG A 212 -19.44 -11.41 3.08
N GLU A 213 -20.62 -11.83 3.49
CA GLU A 213 -21.10 -11.63 4.87
C GLU A 213 -20.22 -12.38 5.88
N GLY A 214 -19.88 -13.64 5.58
CA GLY A 214 -18.99 -14.44 6.40
C GLY A 214 -17.59 -13.83 6.51
N PHE A 215 -17.04 -13.33 5.39
CA PHE A 215 -15.74 -12.67 5.40
C PHE A 215 -15.75 -11.37 6.20
N VAL A 216 -16.75 -10.51 6.02
CA VAL A 216 -16.89 -9.25 6.78
C VAL A 216 -16.99 -9.53 8.28
N ALA A 217 -17.72 -10.57 8.69
CA ALA A 217 -17.80 -10.97 10.09
C ALA A 217 -16.43 -11.38 10.66
N GLU A 218 -15.61 -12.13 9.90
CA GLU A 218 -14.25 -12.48 10.31
C GLU A 218 -13.32 -11.25 10.40
N VAL A 219 -13.48 -10.27 9.50
CA VAL A 219 -12.74 -8.99 9.56
C VAL A 219 -13.09 -8.22 10.84
N TRP A 220 -14.37 -8.16 11.23
CA TRP A 220 -14.78 -7.53 12.48
C TRP A 220 -14.25 -8.26 13.72
N LYS A 221 -14.26 -9.60 13.69
CA LYS A 221 -13.66 -10.42 14.76
C LYS A 221 -12.17 -10.12 14.90
N TRP A 222 -11.45 -10.09 13.78
CA TRP A 222 -10.03 -9.72 13.73
C TRP A 222 -9.80 -8.31 14.28
N LYS A 223 -10.60 -7.32 13.87
CA LYS A 223 -10.51 -5.95 14.37
C LYS A 223 -10.69 -5.89 15.89
N ASN A 224 -11.63 -6.64 16.45
CA ASN A 224 -11.87 -6.63 17.89
C ASN A 224 -10.71 -7.27 18.67
N GLU A 225 -10.12 -8.33 18.14
CA GLU A 225 -8.94 -9.00 18.71
C GLU A 225 -7.70 -8.10 18.67
N TYR A 226 -7.32 -7.61 17.48
CA TYR A 226 -6.08 -6.85 17.29
C TYR A 226 -6.21 -5.38 17.67
N GLY A 227 -7.37 -4.78 17.48
CA GLY A 227 -7.66 -3.43 17.97
C GLY A 227 -7.45 -3.36 19.48
N GLY A 228 -7.92 -4.37 20.23
CA GLY A 228 -7.67 -4.47 21.67
C GLY A 228 -6.17 -4.54 22.01
N THR A 229 -5.38 -5.30 21.25
CA THR A 229 -3.93 -5.42 21.43
C THR A 229 -3.21 -4.09 21.17
N ILE A 230 -3.52 -3.40 20.08
CA ILE A 230 -2.94 -2.09 19.75
C ILE A 230 -3.18 -1.08 20.88
N LEU A 231 -4.43 -1.03 21.36
CA LEU A 231 -4.82 -0.15 22.46
C LEU A 231 -4.06 -0.47 23.75
N LYS A 232 -3.89 -1.76 24.09
CA LYS A 232 -3.09 -2.20 25.25
C LYS A 232 -1.62 -1.80 25.11
N GLN A 233 -1.02 -1.95 23.94
CA GLN A 233 0.38 -1.57 23.69
C GLN A 233 0.58 -0.06 23.85
N LEU A 234 -0.33 0.77 23.33
CA LEU A 234 -0.26 2.23 23.52
C LEU A 234 -0.40 2.62 25.00
N ARG A 235 -1.25 1.93 25.77
CA ARG A 235 -1.35 2.12 27.23
C ARG A 235 -0.08 1.67 27.95
N GLY A 236 0.49 0.53 27.55
CA GLY A 236 1.76 0.02 28.07
C GLY A 236 2.93 0.96 27.83
N LEU A 237 2.95 1.66 26.69
CA LEU A 237 3.92 2.74 26.41
C LEU A 237 3.69 4.02 27.23
N GLY A 238 2.59 4.12 27.97
CA GLY A 238 2.25 5.31 28.74
C GLY A 238 1.70 6.46 27.90
N ALA A 239 1.16 6.21 26.70
CA ALA A 239 0.64 7.27 25.82
C ALA A 239 -0.52 8.04 26.48
N SER A 240 -0.43 9.37 26.58
CA SER A 240 -1.44 10.23 27.22
C SER A 240 -2.59 10.65 26.29
N LEU A 241 -3.16 9.66 25.60
CA LEU A 241 -4.27 9.79 24.64
C LEU A 241 -5.62 10.01 25.34
N ASP A 242 -6.50 10.78 24.71
CA ASP A 242 -7.88 10.98 25.17
C ASP A 242 -8.76 9.80 24.70
N TRP A 243 -8.74 8.70 25.46
CA TRP A 243 -9.49 7.47 25.12
C TRP A 243 -11.00 7.67 25.03
N SER A 244 -11.56 8.71 25.65
CA SER A 244 -12.99 9.03 25.54
C SER A 244 -13.41 9.38 24.10
N ARG A 245 -12.43 9.69 23.24
CA ARG A 245 -12.60 10.10 21.84
C ARG A 245 -12.00 9.11 20.84
N GLU A 246 -11.80 7.85 21.23
CA GLU A 246 -11.28 6.82 20.34
C GLU A 246 -12.08 6.75 19.03
N CYS A 247 -11.34 6.68 17.93
CA CYS A 247 -11.87 6.62 16.57
C CYS A 247 -11.62 5.24 15.96
N PHE A 248 -12.54 4.77 15.13
CA PHE A 248 -12.23 3.74 14.14
C PHE A 248 -12.69 4.22 12.77
N THR A 249 -11.87 4.04 11.74
CA THR A 249 -12.15 4.64 10.42
C THR A 249 -13.45 4.14 9.77
N MET A 250 -13.95 2.97 10.15
CA MET A 250 -15.27 2.47 9.74
C MET A 250 -16.36 2.58 10.83
N ASP A 251 -16.16 3.36 11.90
CA ASP A 251 -17.26 3.65 12.81
C ASP A 251 -18.33 4.52 12.13
N GLU A 252 -19.53 4.58 12.72
CA GLU A 252 -20.67 5.32 12.15
C GLU A 252 -20.34 6.80 11.89
N LYS A 253 -19.61 7.46 12.80
CA LYS A 253 -19.30 8.89 12.69
C LYS A 253 -18.30 9.15 11.56
N ARG A 254 -17.26 8.33 11.43
CA ARG A 254 -16.23 8.47 10.39
C ARG A 254 -16.78 8.05 9.02
N SER A 255 -17.62 7.01 8.97
CA SER A 255 -18.31 6.59 7.75
C SER A 255 -19.18 7.72 7.20
N ARG A 256 -19.99 8.39 8.04
CA ARG A 256 -20.76 9.57 7.62
C ARG A 256 -19.87 10.70 7.10
N ALA A 257 -18.73 10.94 7.73
CA ALA A 257 -17.80 11.98 7.28
C ALA A 257 -17.23 11.68 5.88
N VAL A 258 -16.92 10.42 5.59
CA VAL A 258 -16.47 9.99 4.25
C VAL A 258 -17.60 10.12 3.23
N THR A 259 -18.82 9.71 3.56
CA THR A 259 -19.99 9.86 2.68
C THR A 259 -20.27 11.33 2.35
N GLU A 260 -20.26 12.22 3.34
CA GLU A 260 -20.43 13.65 3.12
C GLU A 260 -19.32 14.23 2.24
N ALA A 261 -18.06 13.86 2.51
CA ALA A 261 -16.94 14.29 1.69
C ALA A 261 -17.09 13.83 0.23
N PHE A 262 -17.47 12.57 0.00
CA PHE A 262 -17.71 12.03 -1.33
C PHE A 262 -18.84 12.80 -2.05
N VAL A 263 -19.99 12.97 -1.40
CA VAL A 263 -21.14 13.68 -1.99
C VAL A 263 -20.80 15.12 -2.33
N ARG A 264 -20.08 15.82 -1.44
CA ARG A 264 -19.62 17.20 -1.71
C ARG A 264 -18.68 17.26 -2.91
N LEU A 265 -17.65 16.42 -2.94
CA LEU A 265 -16.66 16.39 -4.02
C LEU A 265 -17.28 15.96 -5.36
N TYR A 266 -18.27 15.07 -5.33
CA TYR A 266 -19.07 14.71 -6.52
C TYR A 266 -19.92 15.88 -7.02
N LYS A 267 -20.63 16.60 -6.12
CA LYS A 267 -21.42 17.79 -6.48
C LYS A 267 -20.55 18.93 -7.03
N GLU A 268 -19.30 19.03 -6.60
CA GLU A 268 -18.31 19.98 -7.13
C GLU A 268 -17.68 19.52 -8.46
N GLY A 269 -18.03 18.34 -8.97
CA GLY A 269 -17.50 17.79 -10.22
C GLY A 269 -16.06 17.24 -10.12
N LEU A 270 -15.52 17.09 -8.90
CA LEU A 270 -14.17 16.58 -8.65
C LEU A 270 -14.10 15.05 -8.61
N ILE A 271 -15.25 14.39 -8.40
CA ILE A 271 -15.40 12.93 -8.52
C ILE A 271 -16.26 12.64 -9.74
N TYR A 272 -15.77 11.78 -10.63
CA TYR A 272 -16.48 11.35 -11.83
C TYR A 272 -16.25 9.86 -12.09
N ARG A 273 -17.07 9.28 -12.98
CA ARG A 273 -16.94 7.89 -13.44
C ARG A 273 -16.50 7.89 -14.89
N ASP A 274 -15.44 7.17 -15.20
CA ASP A 274 -14.86 7.10 -16.55
C ASP A 274 -14.22 5.72 -16.76
N LEU A 275 -14.05 5.33 -18.02
CA LEU A 275 -13.28 4.15 -18.41
C LEU A 275 -11.84 4.58 -18.64
N ARG A 276 -10.95 4.20 -17.72
CA ARG A 276 -9.53 4.52 -17.78
C ARG A 276 -8.69 3.30 -17.55
N LEU A 277 -7.46 3.35 -18.05
CA LEU A 277 -6.46 2.39 -17.66
C LEU A 277 -6.11 2.59 -16.19
N VAL A 278 -6.18 1.51 -15.42
CA VAL A 278 -5.91 1.47 -13.98
C VAL A 278 -4.84 0.41 -13.71
N ASN A 279 -4.14 0.55 -12.60
CA ASN A 279 -3.28 -0.54 -12.14
C ASN A 279 -4.18 -1.61 -11.51
N TRP A 280 -4.19 -2.82 -12.08
CA TRP A 280 -5.04 -3.91 -11.64
C TRP A 280 -4.24 -5.04 -10.98
N ASP A 281 -4.59 -5.42 -9.76
CA ASP A 281 -4.02 -6.59 -9.09
C ASP A 281 -4.86 -7.84 -9.42
N CYS A 282 -4.28 -8.78 -10.17
CA CYS A 282 -4.96 -10.01 -10.60
C CYS A 282 -5.24 -11.01 -9.46
N VAL A 283 -4.52 -10.91 -8.34
CA VAL A 283 -4.68 -11.77 -7.16
C VAL A 283 -5.82 -11.25 -6.28
N LEU A 284 -5.78 -9.96 -5.96
CA LEU A 284 -6.79 -9.30 -5.12
C LEU A 284 -8.07 -9.00 -5.92
N ARG A 285 -7.96 -8.90 -7.24
CA ARG A 285 -9.02 -8.53 -8.18
C ARG A 285 -9.61 -7.17 -7.85
N THR A 286 -8.72 -6.18 -7.75
CA THR A 286 -9.08 -4.79 -7.49
C THR A 286 -8.13 -3.85 -8.23
N ALA A 287 -8.62 -2.65 -8.51
CA ALA A 287 -7.77 -1.54 -8.91
C ALA A 287 -6.95 -1.06 -7.70
N ILE A 288 -5.72 -0.63 -7.95
CA ILE A 288 -4.81 0.00 -6.99
C ILE A 288 -4.33 1.34 -7.52
N SER A 289 -4.08 2.27 -6.62
CA SER A 289 -3.58 3.60 -6.95
C SER A 289 -2.08 3.58 -7.29
N ASP A 290 -1.60 4.60 -8.01
CA ASP A 290 -0.18 4.68 -8.40
C ASP A 290 0.78 4.67 -7.20
N ILE A 291 0.36 5.19 -6.04
CA ILE A 291 1.17 5.21 -4.81
C ILE A 291 1.26 3.83 -4.14
N GLU A 292 0.37 2.90 -4.49
CA GLU A 292 0.39 1.51 -4.01
C GLU A 292 1.23 0.59 -4.90
N VAL A 293 1.75 1.11 -6.03
CA VAL A 293 2.58 0.36 -6.97
C VAL A 293 4.07 0.62 -6.68
N ASP A 294 4.78 -0.44 -6.31
CA ASP A 294 6.23 -0.44 -6.21
C ASP A 294 6.89 -0.85 -7.52
N TYR A 295 7.62 0.08 -8.15
CA TYR A 295 8.34 -0.17 -9.39
C TYR A 295 9.73 -0.76 -9.13
N VAL A 296 10.00 -1.90 -9.77
CA VAL A 296 11.33 -2.52 -9.79
C VAL A 296 11.91 -2.37 -11.19
N GLU A 297 13.00 -1.61 -11.32
CA GLU A 297 13.70 -1.42 -12.59
C GLU A 297 14.55 -2.66 -12.92
N ILE A 298 14.31 -3.24 -14.10
CA ILE A 298 15.03 -4.42 -14.59
C ILE A 298 15.73 -4.03 -15.89
N LYS A 299 17.06 -3.96 -15.86
CA LYS A 299 17.88 -3.45 -16.98
C LYS A 299 18.32 -4.54 -17.96
N GLU A 300 18.42 -5.77 -17.47
CA GLU A 300 18.91 -6.91 -18.23
C GLU A 300 18.01 -8.11 -18.05
N ARG A 301 18.15 -9.09 -18.94
CA ARG A 301 17.39 -10.34 -18.88
C ARG A 301 17.59 -11.02 -17.51
N THR A 302 16.54 -11.02 -16.71
CA THR A 302 16.59 -11.47 -15.31
C THR A 302 15.49 -12.48 -15.03
N PRO A 303 15.80 -13.70 -14.56
CA PRO A 303 14.81 -14.64 -14.10
C PRO A 303 14.29 -14.25 -12.70
N LEU A 304 13.00 -13.93 -12.60
CA LEU A 304 12.34 -13.58 -11.34
C LEU A 304 11.29 -14.62 -10.95
N ARG A 305 11.19 -14.89 -9.64
CA ARG A 305 10.10 -15.72 -9.10
C ARG A 305 8.84 -14.88 -8.97
N VAL A 306 7.80 -15.27 -9.70
CA VAL A 306 6.46 -14.66 -9.60
C VAL A 306 5.60 -15.53 -8.71
N PRO A 307 4.92 -14.98 -7.68
CA PRO A 307 3.98 -15.73 -6.86
C PRO A 307 2.93 -16.46 -7.72
N GLY A 308 2.68 -17.74 -7.42
CA GLY A 308 1.74 -18.59 -8.17
C GLY A 308 2.35 -19.36 -9.34
N TYR A 309 3.58 -19.05 -9.76
CA TYR A 309 4.27 -19.78 -10.83
C TYR A 309 5.28 -20.78 -10.26
N SER A 310 5.33 -21.98 -10.85
CA SER A 310 6.24 -23.06 -10.42
C SER A 310 7.69 -22.85 -10.88
N LYS A 311 7.88 -22.09 -11.96
CA LYS A 311 9.19 -21.77 -12.55
C LYS A 311 9.43 -20.27 -12.51
N PRO A 312 10.68 -19.81 -12.37
CA PRO A 312 11.01 -18.40 -12.58
C PRO A 312 10.62 -17.96 -13.99
N MET A 313 10.13 -16.73 -14.10
CA MET A 313 9.79 -16.09 -15.37
C MET A 313 10.88 -15.10 -15.77
N GLU A 314 11.14 -14.98 -17.06
CA GLU A 314 12.16 -14.06 -17.58
C GLU A 314 11.57 -12.66 -17.77
N PHE A 315 12.23 -11.66 -17.20
CA PHE A 315 11.91 -10.24 -17.37
C PHE A 315 13.09 -9.52 -18.02
N GLY A 316 12.87 -8.31 -18.53
CA GLY A 316 13.92 -7.52 -19.21
C GLY A 316 14.33 -8.08 -20.58
N VAL A 317 13.43 -8.81 -21.25
CA VAL A 317 13.64 -9.34 -22.60
C VAL A 317 12.88 -8.48 -23.61
N LEU A 318 13.59 -7.93 -24.57
CA LEU A 318 12.98 -7.23 -25.71
C LEU A 318 12.89 -8.20 -26.89
N THR A 319 11.68 -8.54 -27.30
CA THR A 319 11.41 -9.46 -28.41
C THR A 319 11.03 -8.68 -29.66
N SER A 320 11.66 -9.02 -30.78
CA SER A 320 11.30 -8.46 -32.09
C SER A 320 10.52 -9.50 -32.90
N PHE A 321 9.43 -9.07 -33.53
CA PHE A 321 8.64 -9.90 -34.45
C PHE A 321 8.03 -9.03 -35.56
N ALA A 322 7.63 -9.67 -36.66
CA ALA A 322 7.18 -8.98 -37.85
C ALA A 322 5.68 -9.15 -38.08
N TYR A 323 5.02 -8.07 -38.48
CA TYR A 323 3.66 -8.08 -39.00
C TYR A 323 3.69 -8.06 -40.54
N PRO A 324 2.99 -8.97 -41.23
CA PRO A 324 2.84 -8.88 -42.68
C PRO A 324 2.07 -7.62 -43.08
N LEU A 325 2.53 -6.92 -44.12
CA LEU A 325 1.87 -5.73 -44.63
C LEU A 325 0.82 -6.08 -45.69
N GLU A 326 -0.29 -5.35 -45.68
CA GLU A 326 -1.35 -5.52 -46.68
C GLU A 326 -0.83 -5.21 -48.10
N GLY A 327 -1.32 -5.95 -49.10
CA GLY A 327 -0.98 -5.70 -50.51
C GLY A 327 0.44 -6.12 -50.91
N GLY A 328 1.07 -7.04 -50.17
CA GLY A 328 2.39 -7.60 -50.52
C GLY A 328 3.54 -6.61 -50.33
N LEU A 329 3.37 -5.60 -49.47
CA LEU A 329 4.39 -4.57 -49.19
C LEU A 329 5.55 -5.06 -48.31
N GLY A 330 5.61 -6.37 -48.03
CA GLY A 330 6.60 -7.00 -47.17
C GLY A 330 6.09 -7.13 -45.74
N GLU A 331 6.93 -6.79 -44.78
CA GLU A 331 6.64 -6.89 -43.35
C GLU A 331 7.18 -5.68 -42.58
N ILE A 332 6.60 -5.42 -41.41
CA ILE A 332 7.07 -4.40 -40.47
C ILE A 332 7.46 -5.05 -39.14
N VAL A 333 8.70 -4.82 -38.71
CA VAL A 333 9.23 -5.37 -37.47
C VAL A 333 8.96 -4.42 -36.31
N VAL A 334 8.36 -4.92 -35.25
CA VAL A 334 8.13 -4.21 -33.98
C VAL A 334 8.93 -4.87 -32.86
N ALA A 335 9.27 -4.11 -31.82
CA ALA A 335 9.93 -4.61 -30.63
C ALA A 335 9.04 -4.42 -29.40
N THR A 336 8.92 -5.44 -28.54
CA THR A 336 8.13 -5.36 -27.30
C THR A 336 8.69 -6.24 -26.19
N THR A 337 8.42 -5.85 -24.95
CA THR A 337 8.66 -6.67 -23.76
C THR A 337 7.44 -7.51 -23.36
N ARG A 338 6.28 -7.30 -24.00
CA ARG A 338 4.98 -7.93 -23.66
C ARG A 338 4.36 -8.59 -24.87
N VAL A 339 4.95 -9.69 -25.34
CA VAL A 339 4.52 -10.39 -26.57
C VAL A 339 3.08 -10.89 -26.46
N GLU A 340 2.64 -11.27 -25.27
CA GLU A 340 1.27 -11.71 -25.00
C GLU A 340 0.21 -10.64 -25.32
N THR A 341 0.56 -9.35 -25.22
CA THR A 341 -0.36 -8.24 -25.54
C THR A 341 -0.60 -8.07 -27.04
N MET A 342 0.18 -8.74 -27.90
CA MET A 342 0.04 -8.71 -29.35
C MET A 342 -1.39 -9.01 -29.83
N LEU A 343 -2.10 -9.90 -29.15
CA LEU A 343 -3.48 -10.28 -29.49
C LEU A 343 -4.48 -9.13 -29.36
N GLY A 344 -4.16 -8.13 -28.53
CA GLY A 344 -4.95 -6.93 -28.30
C GLY A 344 -4.54 -5.76 -29.20
N ASP A 345 -3.55 -5.95 -30.08
CA ASP A 345 -3.04 -4.85 -30.90
C ASP A 345 -4.13 -4.33 -31.84
N THR A 346 -4.23 -3.00 -31.92
CA THR A 346 -5.19 -2.29 -32.77
C THR A 346 -4.53 -1.33 -33.75
N ALA A 347 -3.23 -1.06 -33.62
CA ALA A 347 -2.44 -0.33 -34.62
C ALA A 347 -0.95 -0.65 -34.50
N ILE A 348 -0.17 -0.12 -35.46
CA ILE A 348 1.29 0.03 -35.35
C ILE A 348 1.59 1.52 -35.48
N ALA A 349 2.32 2.09 -34.52
CA ALA A 349 2.77 3.48 -34.59
C ALA A 349 4.18 3.56 -35.17
N ILE A 350 4.38 4.55 -36.04
CA ILE A 350 5.69 4.96 -36.58
C ILE A 350 5.87 6.46 -36.37
N HIS A 351 7.11 6.94 -36.38
CA HIS A 351 7.36 8.37 -36.35
C HIS A 351 7.08 8.98 -37.74
N PRO A 352 6.34 10.11 -37.84
CA PRO A 352 5.98 10.73 -39.13
C PRO A 352 7.18 11.15 -39.98
N GLU A 353 8.31 11.46 -39.35
CA GLU A 353 9.53 11.90 -40.04
C GLU A 353 10.54 10.76 -40.26
N ASP A 354 10.17 9.51 -39.97
CA ASP A 354 11.08 8.39 -40.17
C ASP A 354 11.19 8.02 -41.67
N PRO A 355 12.35 8.24 -42.31
CA PRO A 355 12.53 7.95 -43.74
C PRO A 355 12.40 6.46 -44.06
N ARG A 356 12.57 5.57 -43.07
CA ARG A 356 12.42 4.12 -43.24
C ARG A 356 10.97 3.72 -43.51
N TYR A 357 10.02 4.48 -42.96
CA TYR A 357 8.60 4.12 -42.92
C TYR A 357 7.68 5.07 -43.68
N THR A 358 8.21 6.10 -44.37
CA THR A 358 7.41 7.07 -45.14
C THR A 358 6.44 6.41 -46.13
N ARG A 359 6.84 5.30 -46.75
CA ARG A 359 5.99 4.53 -47.68
C ARG A 359 4.80 3.81 -47.03
N LEU A 360 4.79 3.70 -45.70
CA LEU A 360 3.80 2.98 -44.90
C LEU A 360 2.74 3.90 -44.27
N HIS A 361 2.83 5.22 -44.48
CA HIS A 361 1.85 6.17 -43.98
C HIS A 361 0.45 5.84 -44.53
N GLY A 362 -0.52 5.67 -43.63
CA GLY A 362 -1.90 5.33 -43.99
C GLY A 362 -2.07 3.93 -44.61
N LYS A 363 -1.06 3.06 -44.49
CA LYS A 363 -1.15 1.65 -44.88
C LYS A 363 -1.60 0.80 -43.70
N PHE A 364 -1.82 -0.49 -43.97
CA PHE A 364 -2.29 -1.46 -42.99
C PHE A 364 -1.31 -2.62 -42.89
N ALA A 365 -1.11 -3.10 -41.66
CA ALA A 365 -0.55 -4.41 -41.39
C ALA A 365 -1.68 -5.42 -41.15
N ILE A 366 -1.39 -6.71 -41.31
CA ILE A 366 -2.32 -7.80 -41.07
C ILE A 366 -1.88 -8.54 -39.81
N HIS A 367 -2.76 -8.65 -38.83
CA HIS A 367 -2.47 -9.39 -37.61
C HIS A 367 -2.39 -10.90 -37.91
N PRO A 368 -1.29 -11.58 -37.55
CA PRO A 368 -0.95 -12.90 -38.10
C PRO A 368 -1.85 -14.04 -37.59
N PHE A 369 -2.52 -13.88 -36.43
CA PHE A 369 -3.36 -14.94 -35.86
C PHE A 369 -4.86 -14.79 -36.17
N ASN A 370 -5.35 -13.58 -36.43
CA ASN A 370 -6.79 -13.31 -36.55
C ASN A 370 -7.15 -12.53 -37.83
N GLY A 371 -6.17 -12.17 -38.65
CA GLY A 371 -6.37 -11.50 -39.93
C GLY A 371 -6.88 -10.05 -39.83
N ARG A 372 -6.99 -9.46 -38.63
CA ARG A 372 -7.43 -8.07 -38.47
C ARG A 372 -6.48 -7.11 -39.19
N ARG A 373 -7.05 -6.10 -39.83
CA ARG A 373 -6.29 -4.99 -40.43
C ARG A 373 -5.91 -4.00 -39.35
N LEU A 374 -4.61 -3.82 -39.13
CA LEU A 374 -4.04 -2.89 -38.17
C LEU A 374 -3.58 -1.63 -38.93
N PRO A 375 -4.20 -0.45 -38.71
CA PRO A 375 -3.70 0.78 -39.28
C PRO A 375 -2.27 1.08 -38.82
N ILE A 376 -1.46 1.61 -39.75
CA ILE A 376 -0.15 2.19 -39.44
C ILE A 376 -0.34 3.69 -39.22
N VAL A 377 -0.25 4.11 -37.96
CA VAL A 377 -0.48 5.49 -37.53
C VAL A 377 0.83 6.22 -37.33
N CYS A 378 0.83 7.54 -37.59
CA CYS A 378 2.00 8.39 -37.37
C CYS A 378 1.87 9.09 -36.01
N ASP A 379 2.70 8.73 -35.04
CA ASP A 379 2.66 9.31 -33.70
C ASP A 379 4.07 9.71 -33.21
N ALA A 380 4.38 11.00 -33.31
CA ALA A 380 5.67 11.56 -32.89
C ALA A 380 5.83 11.66 -31.37
N VAL A 381 4.75 11.50 -30.60
CA VAL A 381 4.78 11.62 -29.13
C VAL A 381 5.25 10.30 -28.51
N LEU A 382 4.77 9.17 -29.03
CA LEU A 382 5.15 7.85 -28.54
C LEU A 382 6.46 7.34 -29.15
N VAL A 383 6.66 7.54 -30.45
CA VAL A 383 7.67 6.78 -31.20
C VAL A 383 9.01 7.51 -31.25
N ASP A 384 10.02 6.98 -30.55
CA ASP A 384 11.42 7.38 -30.76
C ASP A 384 12.05 6.56 -31.89
N MET A 385 12.49 7.26 -32.95
CA MET A 385 13.15 6.65 -34.10
C MET A 385 14.43 5.88 -33.74
N ASN A 386 15.11 6.24 -32.64
CA ASN A 386 16.36 5.62 -32.21
C ASN A 386 16.14 4.40 -31.31
N PHE A 387 14.90 4.12 -30.90
CA PHE A 387 14.59 3.02 -30.00
C PHE A 387 14.03 1.81 -30.75
N GLY A 388 14.60 0.63 -30.49
CA GLY A 388 14.17 -0.62 -31.13
C GLY A 388 14.23 -0.52 -32.66
N THR A 389 13.11 -0.77 -33.32
CA THR A 389 12.98 -0.65 -34.78
C THR A 389 12.53 0.72 -35.25
N GLY A 390 12.06 1.61 -34.35
CA GLY A 390 11.32 2.82 -34.72
C GLY A 390 9.87 2.57 -35.11
N ALA A 391 9.36 1.35 -34.90
CA ALA A 391 7.94 0.99 -35.03
C ALA A 391 7.47 0.30 -33.75
N VAL A 392 6.31 0.73 -33.24
CA VAL A 392 5.77 0.29 -31.94
C VAL A 392 4.40 -0.33 -32.16
N LYS A 393 4.18 -1.53 -31.63
CA LYS A 393 2.84 -2.13 -31.58
C LYS A 393 1.96 -1.39 -30.57
N ILE A 394 0.70 -1.13 -30.90
CA ILE A 394 -0.21 -0.33 -30.06
C ILE A 394 -1.33 -1.21 -29.51
N THR A 395 -1.37 -1.34 -28.18
CA THR A 395 -2.36 -2.13 -27.44
C THR A 395 -3.08 -1.24 -26.40
N PRO A 396 -4.04 -0.39 -26.81
CA PRO A 396 -4.55 0.69 -25.96
C PRO A 396 -5.17 0.25 -24.63
N ALA A 397 -5.69 -0.97 -24.55
CA ALA A 397 -6.30 -1.50 -23.33
C ALA A 397 -5.29 -2.02 -22.28
N HIS A 398 -3.98 -2.01 -22.57
CA HIS A 398 -2.97 -2.69 -21.74
C HIS A 398 -1.70 -1.87 -21.46
N ASP A 399 -1.52 -0.70 -22.05
CA ASP A 399 -0.37 0.20 -21.78
C ASP A 399 -0.84 1.65 -21.61
N PRO A 400 -0.34 2.41 -20.62
CA PRO A 400 -0.70 3.83 -20.47
C PRO A 400 -0.33 4.69 -21.68
N ASN A 401 0.81 4.42 -22.32
CA ASN A 401 1.25 5.20 -23.48
C ASN A 401 0.43 4.83 -24.73
N ASP A 402 0.17 3.53 -24.92
CA ASP A 402 -0.69 3.06 -26.01
C ASP A 402 -2.14 3.52 -25.82
N PHE A 403 -2.62 3.62 -24.59
CA PHE A 403 -3.95 4.14 -24.25
C PHE A 403 -4.11 5.58 -24.75
N GLU A 404 -3.11 6.43 -24.54
CA GLU A 404 -3.11 7.81 -25.03
C GLU A 404 -2.97 7.89 -26.57
N VAL A 405 -2.18 7.01 -27.20
CA VAL A 405 -2.17 6.87 -28.68
C VAL A 405 -3.54 6.46 -29.19
N GLY A 406 -4.17 5.48 -28.55
CA GLY A 406 -5.51 5.01 -28.89
C GLY A 406 -6.55 6.13 -28.84
N LYS A 407 -6.47 7.02 -27.86
CA LYS A 407 -7.31 8.22 -27.80
C LYS A 407 -7.00 9.21 -28.91
N ARG A 408 -5.72 9.53 -29.16
CA ARG A 408 -5.31 10.50 -30.19
C ARG A 408 -5.73 10.09 -31.60
N HIS A 409 -5.64 8.79 -31.90
CA HIS A 409 -5.92 8.24 -33.23
C HIS A 409 -7.27 7.51 -33.33
N ASN A 410 -8.11 7.61 -32.30
CA ASN A 410 -9.45 6.98 -32.23
C ASN A 410 -9.41 5.47 -32.56
N LEU A 411 -8.51 4.75 -31.90
CA LEU A 411 -8.34 3.30 -32.06
C LEU A 411 -9.27 2.53 -31.11
N ASP A 412 -9.53 1.27 -31.47
CA ASP A 412 -10.30 0.36 -30.62
C ASP A 412 -9.51 -0.05 -29.36
N PHE A 413 -10.23 -0.24 -28.25
CA PHE A 413 -9.69 -0.68 -26.97
C PHE A 413 -10.08 -2.14 -26.71
N ILE A 414 -9.15 -3.05 -27.00
CA ILE A 414 -9.40 -4.50 -26.97
C ILE A 414 -8.82 -5.13 -25.70
N ASN A 415 -9.68 -5.49 -24.75
CA ASN A 415 -9.25 -6.23 -23.56
C ASN A 415 -9.11 -7.73 -23.86
N ILE A 416 -7.89 -8.26 -23.75
CA ILE A 416 -7.57 -9.68 -23.95
C ILE A 416 -7.41 -10.47 -22.66
N PHE A 417 -7.46 -9.82 -21.50
CA PHE A 417 -7.29 -10.48 -20.21
C PHE A 417 -8.60 -10.56 -19.43
N THR A 418 -8.75 -11.64 -18.69
CA THR A 418 -9.73 -11.78 -17.61
C THR A 418 -9.20 -11.13 -16.33
N ASP A 419 -10.08 -10.91 -15.36
CA ASP A 419 -9.76 -10.30 -14.07
C ASP A 419 -8.68 -11.06 -13.27
N ASP A 420 -8.49 -12.36 -13.52
CA ASP A 420 -7.44 -13.18 -12.93
C ASP A 420 -6.14 -13.24 -13.77
N GLY A 421 -6.00 -12.35 -14.76
CA GLY A 421 -4.80 -12.22 -15.58
C GLY A 421 -4.61 -13.34 -16.60
N ARG A 422 -5.66 -14.07 -16.95
CA ARG A 422 -5.62 -15.12 -17.99
C ARG A 422 -6.08 -14.56 -19.34
N ILE A 423 -5.66 -15.23 -20.40
CA ILE A 423 -6.12 -14.88 -21.75
C ILE A 423 -7.62 -15.21 -21.88
N ASN A 424 -8.40 -14.23 -22.31
CA ASN A 424 -9.85 -14.31 -22.45
C ASN A 424 -10.26 -15.10 -23.71
N SER A 425 -11.10 -16.12 -23.58
CA SER A 425 -11.52 -16.98 -24.70
C SER A 425 -12.40 -16.31 -25.76
N LYS A 426 -12.94 -15.10 -25.51
CA LYS A 426 -13.85 -14.39 -26.43
C LYS A 426 -13.24 -14.02 -27.79
N TRP A 427 -11.92 -14.14 -27.97
CA TRP A 427 -11.23 -13.73 -29.20
C TRP A 427 -10.86 -14.90 -30.14
N TRP A 428 -11.31 -16.13 -29.83
CA TRP A 428 -11.04 -17.36 -30.60
C TRP A 428 -12.21 -17.82 -31.47
N SER A 429 -13.34 -17.10 -31.44
CA SER A 429 -14.54 -17.33 -32.26
C SER A 429 -14.80 -16.11 -33.14
#